data_AF-X0J2B9-F1
#
_entry.id   AF-X0J2B9-F1
#
_cell.length_a   1.000
_cell.length_b   1.000
_cell.length_c   1.000
_cell.angle_alpha   90.00
_cell.angle_beta   90.00
_cell.angle_gamma   90.00
#
_symmetry.space_group_name_H-M   'P 1'
#
loop_
_entity.id
_entity.type
_entity.pdbx_description
1 polymer ?
#
loop_
_entity_poly.entity_id
_entity_poly.type
_entity_poly.pdbx_seq_one_letter_code
_entity_poly.pdbx_strand_id
1 'polypeptide(L)'
;YHRFENASQGRDLVVGLHQTPESYENEQQFFRIFFGYLDDCKAADCKPSSFQLLVFLPSAYTPLAVPLPWMFLGRVCSRTLLTTAASWGEWVLGYKRT
;
A
#
# COMPACT_ATOMS: atom_id res chain seq x y z
N TYR A 1 -8.52 5.90 19.88
CA TYR A 1 -8.84 7.31 20.24
C TYR A 1 -7.61 7.90 20.91
N HIS A 2 -7.04 8.99 20.38
CA HIS A 2 -5.89 9.68 20.96
C HIS A 2 -6.25 11.16 21.18
N ARG A 3 -5.83 11.76 22.31
CA ARG A 3 -6.06 13.16 22.66
C ARG A 3 -4.70 13.81 22.93
N PHE A 4 -4.46 14.96 22.34
CA PHE A 4 -3.25 15.76 22.52
C PHE A 4 -3.66 17.10 23.13
N GLU A 5 -2.97 17.52 24.19
CA GLU A 5 -3.22 18.80 24.86
C GLU A 5 -1.93 19.56 25.10
N ASN A 6 -2.03 20.88 24.99
CA ASN A 6 -0.89 21.76 25.18
C ASN A 6 -0.68 22.05 26.67
N ALA A 7 0.47 21.68 27.21
CA ALA A 7 0.84 22.02 28.59
C ALA A 7 1.44 23.45 28.73
N SER A 8 1.70 24.13 27.61
CA SER A 8 2.30 25.48 27.58
C SER A 8 1.24 26.56 27.36
N GLN A 9 1.39 27.71 28.03
CA GLN A 9 0.50 28.88 27.88
C GLN A 9 0.93 29.89 26.81
N GLY A 10 2.12 29.75 26.22
CA GLY A 10 2.70 30.77 25.34
C GLY A 10 3.32 30.25 24.04
N ARG A 11 3.14 28.96 23.72
CA ARG A 11 3.62 28.35 22.48
C ARG A 11 2.53 27.50 21.87
N ASP A 12 2.44 27.49 20.55
CA ASP A 12 1.47 26.67 19.83
C ASP A 12 1.81 25.17 19.93
N LEU A 13 0.78 24.35 20.06
CA LEU A 13 0.90 22.89 19.98
C LEU A 13 0.95 22.50 18.50
N VAL A 14 2.14 22.09 18.04
CA VAL A 14 2.33 21.57 16.68
C VAL A 14 2.44 20.05 16.78
N VAL A 15 1.42 19.34 16.29
CA VAL A 15 1.41 17.88 16.19
C VAL A 15 1.81 17.48 14.78
N GLY A 16 3.05 17.02 14.61
CA GLY A 16 3.51 16.43 13.35
C GLY A 16 3.03 14.99 13.24
N LEU A 17 1.93 14.76 12.52
CA LEU A 17 1.50 13.40 12.17
C LEU A 17 2.37 12.87 11.04
N HIS A 18 3.34 12.04 11.39
CA HIS A 18 4.17 11.32 10.44
C HIS A 18 4.12 9.83 10.80
N GLN A 19 4.07 8.97 9.80
CA GLN A 19 4.29 7.54 10.00
C GLN A 19 5.78 7.33 10.31
N THR A 20 6.09 6.24 11.04
CA THR A 20 7.46 5.89 11.44
C THR A 20 8.43 5.97 10.25
N PRO A 21 9.61 6.62 10.40
CA PRO A 21 10.50 6.94 9.29
C PRO A 21 11.08 5.73 8.55
N GLU A 22 10.98 4.52 9.13
CA GLU A 22 11.50 3.28 8.50
C GLU A 22 10.81 2.91 7.18
N SER A 23 9.60 3.42 6.89
CA SER A 23 8.84 3.04 5.68
C SER A 23 8.50 4.19 4.74
N TYR A 24 9.00 5.40 4.98
CA TYR A 24 8.57 6.62 4.25
C TYR A 24 8.67 6.49 2.72
N GLU A 25 9.81 6.04 2.20
CA GLU A 25 10.04 5.88 0.76
C GLU A 25 9.16 4.79 0.14
N ASN A 26 9.04 3.65 0.81
CA ASN A 26 8.20 2.53 0.35
C ASN A 26 6.72 2.91 0.32
N GLU A 27 6.26 3.68 1.30
CA GLU A 27 4.89 4.18 1.34
C GLU A 27 4.65 5.27 0.32
N GLN A 28 5.57 6.22 0.12
CA GLN A 28 5.45 7.19 -0.96
C GLN A 28 5.39 6.52 -2.32
N GLN A 29 6.18 5.47 -2.53
CA GLN A 29 6.12 4.66 -3.74
C GLN A 29 4.75 3.99 -3.91
N PHE A 30 4.17 3.44 -2.82
CA PHE A 30 2.80 2.93 -2.84
C PHE A 30 1.80 4.00 -3.22
N PHE A 31 1.80 5.15 -2.55
CA PHE A 31 0.84 6.21 -2.83
C PHE A 31 0.96 6.73 -4.26
N ARG A 32 2.19 6.96 -4.74
CA ARG A 32 2.42 7.47 -6.09
C ARG A 32 2.02 6.48 -7.17
N ILE A 33 2.33 5.19 -7.01
CA ILE A 33 2.06 4.18 -8.03
C ILE A 33 0.61 3.69 -7.95
N PHE A 34 0.15 3.31 -6.77
CA PHE A 34 -1.16 2.69 -6.58
C PHE A 34 -2.30 3.69 -6.73
N PHE A 35 -2.27 4.81 -5.98
CA PHE A 35 -3.32 5.83 -6.10
C PHE A 35 -3.18 6.63 -7.39
N GLY A 36 -1.95 6.85 -7.89
CA GLY A 36 -1.75 7.43 -9.21
C GLY A 36 -2.44 6.62 -10.31
N TYR A 37 -2.26 5.30 -10.32
CA TYR A 37 -2.95 4.42 -11.26
C TYR A 37 -4.49 4.45 -11.12
N LEU A 38 -5.00 4.48 -9.88
CA LEU A 38 -6.45 4.58 -9.66
C LEU A 38 -7.02 5.91 -10.16
N ASP A 39 -6.31 7.02 -9.93
CA ASP A 39 -6.70 8.35 -10.41
C ASP A 39 -6.63 8.42 -11.94
N ASP A 40 -5.60 7.84 -12.56
CA ASP A 40 -5.49 7.75 -14.03
C ASP A 40 -6.66 6.94 -14.61
N CYS A 41 -7.01 5.80 -14.01
CA CYS A 41 -8.17 5.01 -14.43
C CYS A 41 -9.47 5.79 -14.29
N LYS A 42 -9.63 6.56 -13.20
CA LYS A 42 -10.79 7.41 -12.98
C LYS A 42 -10.86 8.55 -14.00
N ALA A 43 -9.73 9.18 -14.33
CA ALA A 43 -9.65 10.23 -15.33
C ALA A 43 -9.94 9.72 -16.75
N ALA A 44 -9.57 8.47 -17.03
CA ALA A 44 -9.81 7.78 -18.30
C ALA A 44 -11.17 7.06 -18.39
N ASP A 45 -12.05 7.21 -17.39
CA ASP A 45 -13.35 6.51 -17.27
C ASP A 45 -13.24 4.99 -17.49
N CYS A 46 -12.16 4.39 -17.00
CA CYS A 46 -11.87 2.98 -17.16
C CYS A 46 -11.78 2.26 -15.81
N LYS A 47 -12.12 0.97 -15.81
CA LYS A 47 -12.04 0.16 -14.58
C LYS A 47 -10.60 -0.27 -14.35
N PRO A 48 -10.08 -0.13 -13.12
CA PRO A 48 -8.74 -0.59 -12.79
C PRO A 48 -8.65 -2.11 -12.93
N SER A 49 -7.53 -2.58 -13.47
CA SER A 49 -7.24 -4.00 -13.62
C SER A 49 -6.85 -4.60 -12.27
N SER A 50 -7.61 -5.62 -11.82
CA SER A 50 -7.30 -6.36 -10.60
C SER A 50 -5.88 -6.93 -10.62
N PHE A 51 -5.38 -7.34 -11.78
CA PHE A 51 -4.02 -7.86 -11.91
C PHE A 51 -2.97 -6.78 -11.65
N GLN A 52 -3.13 -5.57 -12.21
CA GLN A 52 -2.18 -4.47 -11.98
C GLN A 52 -2.17 -4.04 -10.52
N LEU A 53 -3.34 -3.96 -9.87
CA LEU A 53 -3.43 -3.67 -8.44
C LEU A 53 -2.67 -4.71 -7.60
N LEU A 54 -2.77 -5.99 -7.95
CA LEU A 54 -2.05 -7.07 -7.26
C LEU A 54 -0.54 -7.04 -7.49
N VAL A 55 -0.06 -6.49 -8.61
CA VAL A 55 1.38 -6.33 -8.89
C VAL A 55 2.00 -5.17 -8.09
N PHE A 56 1.22 -4.15 -7.73
CA PHE A 56 1.69 -2.99 -6.97
C PHE A 56 1.77 -3.21 -5.45
N LEU A 57 0.94 -4.09 -4.90
CA LEU A 57 0.93 -4.40 -3.46
C LEU A 57 2.25 -5.02 -2.94
N PRO A 58 2.91 -5.95 -3.66
CA PRO A 58 4.20 -6.52 -3.26
C PRO A 58 5.34 -5.49 -3.17
N SER A 59 5.40 -4.50 -4.08
CA SER A 59 6.44 -3.45 -4.04
C SER A 59 6.31 -2.52 -2.84
N ALA A 60 5.11 -2.44 -2.26
CA ALA A 60 4.80 -1.60 -1.11
C ALA A 60 4.77 -2.38 0.21
N TYR A 61 5.22 -3.65 0.22
CA TYR A 61 5.10 -4.56 1.36
C TYR A 61 3.70 -4.62 1.98
N THR A 62 2.66 -4.35 1.18
CA THR A 62 1.28 -4.22 1.69
C THR A 62 0.57 -5.58 1.61
N PRO A 63 0.19 -6.20 2.74
CA PRO A 63 -0.51 -7.47 2.71
C PRO A 63 -1.95 -7.28 2.20
N LEU A 64 -2.38 -8.16 1.29
CA LEU A 64 -3.78 -8.21 0.88
C LEU A 64 -4.59 -8.94 1.95
N ALA A 65 -5.59 -8.27 2.53
CA ALA A 65 -6.51 -8.90 3.46
C ALA A 65 -7.49 -9.79 2.67
N VAL A 66 -7.20 -11.08 2.60
CA VAL A 66 -8.13 -12.06 2.01
C VAL A 66 -9.15 -12.44 3.08
N PRO A 67 -10.46 -12.18 2.88
CA PRO A 67 -11.49 -12.50 3.87
C PRO A 67 -11.74 -14.01 3.88
N LEU A 68 -10.88 -14.76 4.57
CA LEU A 68 -11.05 -16.18 4.82
C LEU A 68 -11.43 -16.43 6.28
N PRO A 69 -12.33 -17.40 6.55
CA PRO A 69 -12.80 -17.69 7.91
C PRO A 69 -11.67 -18.15 8.85
N TRP A 70 -10.54 -18.59 8.29
CA TRP A 70 -9.39 -19.06 9.05
C TRP A 70 -8.18 -18.16 8.82
N MET A 71 -7.75 -17.47 9.89
CA MET A 71 -6.71 -16.43 9.84
C MET A 71 -5.37 -16.94 9.29
N PHE A 72 -4.99 -18.18 9.59
CA PHE A 72 -3.77 -18.79 9.05
C PHE A 72 -3.86 -19.00 7.53
N LEU A 73 -4.98 -19.54 7.04
CA LEU A 73 -5.23 -19.72 5.60
C LEU A 73 -5.23 -18.37 4.88
N GLY A 74 -5.85 -17.34 5.48
CA GLY A 74 -5.82 -15.97 4.99
C GLY A 74 -4.40 -15.46 4.75
N ARG A 75 -3.51 -15.68 5.72
CA ARG A 75 -2.10 -15.28 5.64
C ARG A 75 -1.34 -16.04 4.54
N VAL A 76 -1.52 -17.36 4.45
CA VAL A 76 -0.86 -18.18 3.43
C VAL A 76 -1.35 -17.81 2.03
N CYS A 77 -2.66 -17.73 1.81
CA CYS A 77 -3.25 -17.35 0.53
C CYS A 77 -2.82 -15.95 0.09
N SER A 78 -2.83 -14.97 1.00
CA SER A 78 -2.33 -13.62 0.72
C SER A 78 -0.88 -13.63 0.25
N ARG A 79 0.00 -14.35 0.95
CA ARG A 79 1.42 -14.43 0.61
C ARG A 79 1.66 -15.13 -0.73
N THR A 80 0.96 -16.23 -0.99
CA THR A 80 1.08 -16.97 -2.25
C THR A 80 0.59 -16.14 -3.43
N LEU A 81 -0.55 -15.45 -3.27
CA LEU A 81 -1.15 -14.61 -4.31
C LEU A 81 -0.27 -13.40 -4.65
N LEU A 82 0.28 -12.72 -3.64
CA LEU A 82 1.20 -11.60 -3.85
C LEU A 82 2.53 -12.04 -4.48
N THR A 83 3.07 -13.19 -4.07
CA THR A 83 4.31 -13.73 -4.64
C THR A 83 4.12 -14.11 -6.10
N THR A 84 3.03 -14.82 -6.43
CA THR A 84 2.71 -15.23 -7.80
C THR A 84 2.42 -14.05 -8.71
N ALA A 85 1.61 -13.08 -8.26
CA ALA A 85 1.33 -11.86 -9.03
C ALA A 85 2.61 -11.10 -9.35
N ALA A 86 3.52 -10.98 -8.39
CA ALA A 86 4.77 -10.27 -8.61
C ALA A 86 5.74 -11.00 -9.52
N SER A 87 5.91 -12.32 -9.36
CA SER A 87 6.74 -13.12 -10.29
C SER A 87 6.19 -13.07 -11.71
N TRP A 88 4.86 -13.06 -11.87
CA TRP A 88 4.23 -12.85 -13.17
C TRP A 88 4.46 -11.44 -13.72
N GLY A 89 4.39 -10.41 -12.87
CA GLY A 89 4.69 -9.03 -13.24
C GLY A 89 6.14 -8.83 -13.69
N GLU A 90 7.10 -9.44 -13.01
CA GLU A 90 8.51 -9.45 -13.40
C GLU A 90 8.71 -10.15 -14.75
N TRP A 91 8.07 -11.31 -14.95
CA TRP A 91 8.28 -12.14 -16.13
C TRP A 91 7.55 -11.63 -17.38
N VAL A 92 6.30 -11.18 -17.25
CA VAL A 92 5.45 -10.78 -18.39
C VAL A 92 5.52 -9.28 -18.69
N LEU A 93 5.55 -8.45 -17.64
CA LEU A 93 5.52 -6.99 -17.79
C LEU A 93 6.91 -6.36 -17.63
N GLY A 94 7.92 -7.15 -17.26
CA GLY A 94 9.28 -6.66 -17.06
C GLY A 94 9.43 -5.73 -15.86
N TYR A 95 8.50 -5.78 -14.89
CA TYR A 95 8.63 -4.98 -13.66
C TYR A 95 9.93 -5.36 -12.96
N LYS A 96 10.80 -4.37 -12.71
CA LYS A 96 11.99 -4.59 -11.88
C LYS A 96 11.65 -4.18 -10.46
N ARG A 97 11.77 -5.12 -9.53
CA ARG A 97 11.86 -4.79 -8.12
C ARG A 97 13.24 -4.17 -7.87
N THR A 98 13.27 -2.90 -7.49
CA THR A 98 14.46 -2.22 -6.96
C THR A 98 14.61 -2.53 -5.49
#